data_AF-A0ABD2XRA7-F1
#
_entry.id   AF-A0ABD2XRA7-F1
#
_cell.length_a   1.000
_cell.length_b   1.000
_cell.length_c   1.000
_cell.angle_alpha   90.00
_cell.angle_beta   90.00
_cell.angle_gamma   90.00
#
_symmetry.space_group_name_H-M   'P 1'
#
loop_
_entity.id
_entity.type
_entity.pdbx_description
1 polymer ?
#
loop_
_entity_poly.entity_id
_entity_poly.type
_entity_poly.pdbx_seq_one_letter_code
_entity_poly.pdbx_strand_id
1 'polypeptide(L)'
;MNFVPLTVHWDGKSVKDNDVRVEFLPVVITCGSQEQFLHCGILDHGTGSSISNAVYKSLNEWDTDIISMCYDTTSFNTGHQCLQAVGVKTGKKSPQL
;
A
#
# COMPACT_ATOMS: atom_id res chain seq x y z
N MET A 1 23.74 -10.24 6.32
CA MET A 1 22.32 -10.13 5.96
C MET A 1 22.16 -8.92 5.07
N ASN A 2 21.76 -9.11 3.82
CA ASN A 2 21.46 -8.00 2.93
C ASN A 2 20.06 -7.51 3.25
N PHE A 3 19.98 -6.35 3.89
CA PHE A 3 18.73 -5.65 4.10
C PHE A 3 18.29 -5.06 2.76
N VAL A 4 17.13 -5.47 2.26
CA VAL A 4 16.58 -4.97 1.00
C VAL A 4 15.61 -3.84 1.34
N PRO A 5 15.92 -2.58 1.01
CA PRO A 5 15.06 -1.46 1.35
C PRO A 5 13.83 -1.43 0.44
N LEU A 6 12.74 -2.10 0.85
CA LEU A 6 11.49 -2.12 0.10
C LEU A 6 10.62 -0.90 0.45
N THR A 7 10.15 -0.22 -0.59
CA THR A 7 9.12 0.82 -0.49
C THR A 7 7.83 0.28 -1.06
N VAL A 8 6.73 0.36 -0.31
CA VAL A 8 5.40 0.10 -0.86
C VAL A 8 4.79 1.38 -1.42
N HIS A 9 4.10 1.26 -2.52
CA HIS A 9 3.41 2.31 -3.23
C HIS A 9 1.95 1.93 -3.42
N TRP A 10 1.05 2.89 -3.20
CA TRP A 10 -0.35 2.73 -3.57
C TRP A 10 -0.97 4.07 -3.93
N ASP A 11 -1.87 4.06 -4.91
CA ASP A 11 -2.67 5.22 -5.28
C ASP A 11 -4.09 4.75 -5.63
N GLY A 12 -5.06 5.14 -4.82
CA GLY A 12 -6.46 4.73 -4.98
C GLY A 12 -7.15 5.57 -6.05
N LYS A 13 -7.81 4.92 -7.00
CA LYS A 13 -8.59 5.58 -8.06
C LYS A 13 -10.06 5.25 -7.96
N SER A 14 -10.87 6.29 -7.80
CA SER A 14 -12.32 6.21 -7.90
C SER A 14 -12.75 5.82 -9.31
N VAL A 15 -13.46 4.71 -9.43
CA VAL A 15 -14.01 4.22 -10.69
C VAL A 15 -15.48 3.87 -10.51
N LYS A 16 -16.22 3.89 -11.63
CA LYS A 16 -17.64 3.56 -11.65
C LYS A 16 -17.80 2.14 -12.19
N ASP A 17 -18.40 1.26 -11.40
CA ASP A 17 -18.72 -0.12 -11.77
C ASP A 17 -20.23 -0.33 -11.64
N ASN A 18 -20.92 -0.56 -12.76
CA ASN A 18 -22.37 -0.80 -12.82
C ASN A 18 -23.22 0.16 -11.95
N ASP A 19 -22.97 1.46 -12.10
CA ASP A 19 -23.60 2.56 -11.33
C ASP A 19 -23.22 2.70 -9.86
N VAL A 20 -22.37 1.81 -9.34
CA VAL A 20 -21.76 1.92 -8.01
C VAL A 20 -20.39 2.58 -8.14
N ARG A 21 -20.07 3.49 -7.22
CA ARG A 21 -18.74 4.09 -7.12
C ARG A 21 -17.87 3.19 -6.25
N VAL A 22 -16.81 2.65 -6.83
CA VAL A 22 -15.85 1.77 -6.16
C VAL A 22 -14.45 2.37 -6.27
N GLU A 23 -13.53 1.87 -5.45
CA GLU A 23 -12.17 2.38 -5.37
C GLU A 23 -11.19 1.30 -5.79
N PHE A 24 -10.45 1.60 -6.85
CA PHE A 24 -9.45 0.71 -7.42
C PHE A 24 -8.09 1.01 -6.79
N LEU A 25 -7.51 0.03 -6.10
CA LEU A 25 -6.27 0.19 -5.34
C LEU A 25 -5.17 -0.73 -5.87
N PRO A 26 -4.28 -0.24 -6.76
CA PRO A 26 -3.01 -0.88 -7.07
C PRO A 26 -2.05 -0.75 -5.88
N VAL A 27 -1.41 -1.86 -5.52
CA VAL A 27 -0.33 -1.91 -4.53
C VAL A 27 0.92 -2.47 -5.19
N VAL A 28 2.02 -1.73 -5.12
CA VAL A 28 3.30 -2.05 -5.75
C VAL A 28 4.40 -1.97 -4.70
N ILE A 29 5.42 -2.81 -4.78
CA ILE A 29 6.67 -2.63 -4.04
C ILE A 29 7.81 -2.34 -4.99
N THR A 30 8.79 -1.56 -4.53
CA THR A 30 10.00 -1.26 -5.29
C THR A 30 11.25 -1.44 -4.44
N CYS A 31 12.32 -1.93 -5.06
CA CYS A 31 13.68 -1.89 -4.52
C CYS A 31 14.66 -1.46 -5.63
N GLY A 32 15.26 -0.28 -5.49
CA GLY A 32 16.16 0.26 -6.51
C GLY A 32 15.42 0.48 -7.83
N SER A 33 15.83 -0.22 -8.88
CA SER A 33 15.19 -0.17 -10.20
C SER A 33 14.17 -1.28 -10.45
N GLN A 34 13.90 -2.13 -9.44
CA GLN A 34 12.94 -3.22 -9.56
C GLN A 34 11.61 -2.82 -8.95
N GLU A 35 10.54 -3.24 -9.60
CA GLU A 35 9.17 -3.10 -9.15
C GLU A 35 8.45 -4.45 -9.20
N GLN A 36 7.56 -4.68 -8.24
CA GLN A 36 6.70 -5.85 -8.20
C GLN A 36 5.28 -5.43 -7.84
N PHE A 37 4.34 -5.80 -8.69
CA PHE A 37 2.92 -5.62 -8.42
C PHE A 37 2.45 -6.66 -7.40
N LEU A 38 1.88 -6.20 -6.29
CA LEU A 38 1.40 -7.07 -5.21
C LEU A 38 -0.09 -7.36 -5.32
N HIS A 39 -0.89 -6.33 -5.59
CA HIS A 39 -2.34 -6.45 -5.51
C HIS A 39 -3.07 -5.41 -6.33
N CYS A 40 -4.23 -5.83 -6.86
CA CYS A 40 -5.20 -5.01 -7.55
C CYS A 40 -6.57 -5.24 -6.90
N GLY A 41 -6.98 -4.36 -5.99
CA GLY A 41 -8.22 -4.53 -5.24
C GLY A 41 -9.30 -3.55 -5.69
N ILE A 42 -10.53 -4.03 -5.82
CA ILE A 42 -11.72 -3.17 -5.81
C ILE A 42 -12.20 -3.10 -4.36
N LEU A 43 -12.28 -1.89 -3.82
CA LEU A 43 -12.81 -1.58 -2.51
C LEU A 43 -14.18 -0.93 -2.68
N ASP A 44 -15.17 -1.38 -1.92
CA ASP A 44 -16.51 -0.77 -1.94
C ASP A 44 -16.46 0.71 -1.52
N HIS A 45 -15.50 1.07 -0.66
CA HIS A 45 -15.28 2.43 -0.17
C HIS A 45 -13.78 2.74 -0.06
N GLY A 46 -13.34 3.93 -0.49
CA GLY A 46 -11.94 4.40 -0.44
C GLY A 46 -11.59 5.18 0.82
N THR A 47 -12.10 4.76 1.97
CA THR A 47 -11.71 5.36 3.25
C THR A 47 -10.25 5.06 3.57
N GLY A 48 -9.59 5.93 4.34
CA GLY A 48 -8.22 5.67 4.80
C GLY A 48 -8.05 4.31 5.50
N SER A 49 -9.05 3.88 6.28
CA SER A 49 -9.03 2.57 6.96
C SER A 49 -9.18 1.38 6.03
N SER A 50 -10.02 1.47 4.98
CA SER A 50 -10.19 0.36 4.03
C SER A 50 -8.95 0.21 3.15
N ILE A 51 -8.38 1.32 2.71
CA ILE A 51 -7.13 1.34 1.93
C ILE A 51 -5.97 0.79 2.77
N SER A 52 -5.77 1.27 4.00
CA SER A 52 -4.67 0.79 4.84
C SER A 52 -4.78 -0.69 5.19
N ASN A 53 -5.99 -1.19 5.45
CA ASN A 53 -6.24 -2.61 5.68
C ASN A 53 -5.95 -3.46 4.44
N ALA A 54 -6.31 -2.98 3.25
CA ALA A 54 -6.02 -3.67 2.00
C ALA A 54 -4.51 -3.78 1.75
N VAL A 55 -3.77 -2.67 1.89
CA VAL A 55 -2.30 -2.65 1.77
C VAL A 55 -1.66 -3.58 2.80
N TYR A 56 -2.08 -3.52 4.06
CA TYR A 56 -1.56 -4.38 5.12
C TYR A 56 -1.77 -5.87 4.84
N LYS A 57 -2.96 -6.25 4.35
CA LYS A 57 -3.24 -7.63 3.93
C LYS A 57 -2.35 -8.06 2.78
N SER A 58 -2.19 -7.22 1.75
CA SER A 58 -1.29 -7.52 0.63
C SER A 58 0.16 -7.73 1.08
N LEU A 59 0.66 -6.91 2.00
CA LEU A 59 2.02 -7.07 2.53
C LEU A 59 2.17 -8.37 3.36
N ASN A 60 1.17 -8.71 4.16
CA ASN A 60 1.16 -9.97 4.92
C ASN A 60 1.05 -11.22 4.04
N GLU A 61 0.22 -11.18 3.00
CA GLU A 61 0.06 -12.28 2.03
C GLU A 61 1.38 -12.55 1.29
N TRP A 62 2.14 -11.51 1.01
CA TRP A 62 3.46 -11.58 0.42
C TRP A 62 4.59 -11.68 1.46
N ASP A 63 4.28 -11.83 2.75
CA ASP A 63 5.23 -11.98 3.88
C ASP A 63 6.40 -10.96 3.79
N THR A 64 6.12 -9.73 3.37
CA THR A 64 7.13 -8.74 3.00
C THR A 64 7.25 -7.62 4.04
N ASP A 65 8.46 -7.41 4.56
CA ASP A 65 8.79 -6.26 5.39
C ASP A 65 9.14 -5.04 4.52
N ILE A 66 8.57 -3.88 4.85
CA ILE A 66 8.81 -2.59 4.16
C ILE A 66 9.52 -1.61 5.08
N ILE A 67 10.23 -0.64 4.48
CA ILE A 67 10.96 0.39 5.24
C ILE A 67 10.41 1.79 4.99
N SER A 68 9.59 1.92 3.95
CA SER A 68 9.04 3.17 3.47
C SER A 68 7.69 2.92 2.78
N MET A 69 6.84 3.95 2.79
CA MET A 69 5.54 3.98 2.14
C MET A 69 5.46 5.26 1.31
N CYS A 70 4.93 5.14 0.09
CA CYS A 70 4.75 6.26 -0.84
C CYS A 70 3.33 6.21 -1.42
N TYR A 71 2.51 7.22 -1.15
CA TYR A 71 1.11 7.21 -1.55
C TYR A 71 0.58 8.64 -1.63
N ASP A 72 -0.35 8.88 -2.54
CA ASP A 72 -0.99 10.18 -2.67
C ASP A 72 -1.97 10.41 -1.52
N THR A 73 -1.82 11.55 -0.84
CA THR A 73 -2.71 12.00 0.23
C THR A 73 -3.69 13.02 -0.33
N THR A 74 -4.88 12.60 -0.73
CA THR A 74 -6.01 13.53 -0.66
C THR A 74 -6.41 13.68 0.81
N SER A 75 -6.55 14.93 1.25
CA SER A 75 -6.82 15.41 2.63
C SER A 75 -7.95 14.71 3.42
N PHE A 76 -8.66 13.77 2.81
CA PHE A 76 -9.81 13.08 3.38
C PHE A 76 -9.46 11.85 4.25
N ASN A 77 -8.25 11.29 4.16
CA ASN A 77 -7.96 9.95 4.72
C ASN A 77 -7.17 9.91 6.04
N THR A 78 -6.59 11.02 6.52
CA THR A 78 -5.77 11.02 7.75
C THR A 78 -6.16 12.06 8.80
N GLY A 79 -7.24 12.82 8.58
CA GLY A 79 -7.49 14.02 9.37
C GLY A 79 -6.40 15.08 9.14
N HIS A 80 -6.62 16.29 9.64
CA HIS A 80 -5.87 17.52 9.30
C HIS A 80 -4.36 17.56 9.66
N GLN A 81 -3.72 16.44 9.96
CA GLN A 81 -2.29 16.40 10.27
C GLN A 81 -1.54 15.58 9.23
N CYS A 82 -0.87 16.34 8.35
CA CYS A 82 0.16 15.90 7.42
C CYS A 82 1.07 14.84 8.05
N LEU A 83 1.29 13.72 7.36
CA LEU A 83 2.32 12.75 7.73
C LEU A 83 3.27 12.51 6.56
N GLN A 84 4.55 12.75 6.87
CA GLN A 84 5.72 12.34 6.11
C GLN A 84 5.95 10.83 6.29
N ALA A 85 6.85 10.26 5.47
CA ALA A 85 7.29 8.87 5.53
C ALA A 85 7.52 8.39 6.99
N VAL A 86 6.75 7.39 7.41
CA VAL A 86 6.92 6.71 8.70
C VAL A 86 7.61 5.37 8.43
N GLY A 87 8.87 5.23 8.85
CA GLY A 87 9.58 3.96 8.82
C GLY A 87 9.14 3.07 9.98
N VAL A 88 8.54 1.92 9.68
CA VAL A 88 8.21 0.89 10.67
C VAL A 88 9.28 -0.20 10.61
N LYS A 89 9.89 -0.53 11.75
CA LYS A 89 10.77 -1.70 11.89
C LYS A 89 9.95 -2.85 12.46
N THR A 90 9.51 -3.78 11.63
CA THR A 90 9.05 -5.10 12.09
C THR A 90 10.06 -6.15 11.70
N GLY A 91 10.33 -7.08 12.61
CA GLY A 91 11.16 -8.23 12.35
C GLY A 91 10.32 -9.47 12.43
N LYS A 92 10.22 -10.22 11.32
CA LYS A 92 10.72 -11.61 11.19
C LYS A 92 10.09 -12.29 9.98
N LYS A 93 11.01 -12.78 9.15
CA LYS A 93 10.92 -13.78 8.07
C LYS A 93 10.08 -13.32 6.87
N SER A 94 10.66 -13.53 5.69
CA SER A 94 10.11 -13.09 4.41
C SER A 94 10.31 -14.19 3.38
N PRO A 95 9.45 -14.27 2.35
CA PRO A 95 9.45 -15.31 1.35
C PRO A 95 10.51 -15.03 0.28
N GLN A 96 10.79 -16.04 -0.52
CA GLN A 96 11.79 -15.99 -1.58
C GLN A 96 11.18 -15.34 -2.83
N LEU A 97 11.76 -14.21 -3.24
CA LEU A 97 11.73 -13.72 -4.62
C LEU A 97 12.79 -14.46 -5.44
#